data_AF-A0A914CG00-F1
#
_entry.id   AF-A0A914CG00-F1
#
_cell.length_a   1.000
_cell.length_b   1.000
_cell.length_c   1.000
_cell.angle_alpha   90.00
_cell.angle_beta   90.00
_cell.angle_gamma   90.00
#
_symmetry.space_group_name_H-M   'P 1'
#
loop_
_entity.id
_entity.type
_entity.pdbx_description
1 polymer ?
#
loop_
_entity_poly.entity_id
_entity_poly.type
_entity_poly.pdbx_seq_one_letter_code
_entity_poly.pdbx_strand_id
1 'polypeptide(L)'
;DNGLALVELEAPDETIPSDSGSSINVPSGPILFSQQTLSLLEKAMPGSSTLDEKIRKVVDMNKKLRQQVEETEHMLYARRQRNHEQQNAVNGTSNDDAQRDAAKQLAEIKFKLQEAERENNNHQANVVRLDSQMKRYKTQSEQSEQECTELKAQNRVLKKELRDKENALDEAKETNKHLQSRLEKLRNSRRMV
;
A
#
# COMPACT_ATOMS: atom_id res chain seq x y z
N ASP A 1 -35.86 -65.86 30.30
CA ASP A 1 -37.23 -65.57 29.85
C ASP A 1 -37.24 -64.97 28.45
N ASN A 2 -37.16 -65.82 27.43
CA ASN A 2 -37.23 -65.40 26.03
C ASN A 2 -38.62 -65.74 25.49
N GLY A 3 -39.62 -64.94 25.87
CA GLY A 3 -40.98 -65.06 25.34
C GLY A 3 -41.01 -64.75 23.84
N LEU A 4 -41.79 -65.52 23.08
CA LEU A 4 -42.06 -65.27 21.66
C LEU A 4 -43.45 -64.63 21.55
N ALA A 5 -43.59 -63.65 20.67
CA ALA A 5 -44.86 -62.94 20.43
C ALA A 5 -45.30 -63.17 18.98
N LEU A 6 -46.56 -63.57 18.81
CA LEU A 6 -47.17 -63.88 17.53
C LEU A 6 -47.81 -62.60 16.97
N VAL A 7 -47.48 -62.24 15.74
CA VAL A 7 -48.03 -61.07 15.06
C VAL A 7 -48.77 -61.55 13.82
N GLU A 8 -50.05 -61.22 13.72
CA GLU A 8 -50.89 -61.52 12.56
C GLU A 8 -50.62 -60.49 11.45
N LEU A 9 -50.54 -60.98 10.21
CA LEU A 9 -50.33 -60.16 9.02
C LEU A 9 -51.63 -59.39 8.70
N GLU A 10 -51.62 -58.06 8.79
CA GLU A 10 -52.69 -57.26 8.20
C GLU A 10 -52.56 -57.27 6.67
N ALA A 11 -53.68 -57.45 5.97
CA ALA A 11 -53.72 -57.65 4.53
C ALA A 11 -53.18 -56.41 3.77
N PRO A 12 -52.38 -56.60 2.70
CA PRO A 12 -51.80 -55.49 1.96
C PRO A 12 -52.87 -54.76 1.12
N ASP A 13 -53.00 -53.45 1.31
CA ASP A 13 -53.67 -52.55 0.36
C ASP A 13 -52.73 -52.33 -0.86
N GLU A 14 -53.23 -52.69 -2.04
CA GLU A 14 -52.49 -52.61 -3.30
C GLU A 14 -52.27 -51.15 -3.70
N THR A 15 -51.02 -50.71 -3.82
CA THR A 15 -50.52 -49.77 -4.87
C THR A 15 -49.11 -49.23 -4.55
N ILE A 16 -48.04 -49.98 -4.86
CA ILE A 16 -46.72 -49.36 -5.18
C ILE A 16 -46.00 -50.20 -6.27
N PRO A 17 -45.37 -49.57 -7.28
CA PRO A 17 -44.82 -50.24 -8.47
C PRO A 17 -43.54 -51.02 -8.18
N SER A 18 -43.31 -52.05 -8.98
CA SER A 18 -42.08 -52.86 -8.98
C SER A 18 -40.87 -52.04 -9.44
N ASP A 19 -39.92 -51.84 -8.54
CA ASP A 19 -38.53 -51.59 -8.91
C ASP A 19 -37.64 -52.74 -8.40
N SER A 20 -36.64 -53.08 -9.21
CA SER A 20 -36.02 -54.39 -9.29
C SER A 20 -35.04 -54.67 -8.16
N GLY A 21 -35.23 -55.78 -7.44
CA GLY A 21 -34.23 -56.30 -6.49
C GLY A 21 -34.74 -57.49 -5.65
N SER A 22 -34.17 -58.68 -5.89
CA SER A 22 -34.41 -59.98 -5.22
C SER A 22 -35.79 -60.24 -4.60
N SER A 23 -36.63 -61.01 -5.29
CA SER A 23 -37.84 -61.62 -4.72
C SER A 23 -37.49 -62.62 -3.62
N ILE A 24 -37.55 -62.19 -2.36
CA ILE A 24 -37.46 -63.06 -1.18
C ILE A 24 -38.77 -63.84 -1.09
N ASN A 25 -38.70 -65.17 -1.12
CA ASN A 25 -39.86 -66.03 -0.95
C ASN A 25 -40.32 -65.96 0.52
N VAL A 26 -41.32 -65.11 0.83
CA VAL A 26 -41.81 -64.92 2.20
C VAL A 26 -42.77 -66.06 2.53
N PRO A 27 -42.53 -66.87 3.59
CA PRO A 27 -43.46 -67.91 4.00
C PRO A 27 -44.81 -67.30 4.37
N SER A 28 -45.90 -67.80 3.77
CA SER A 28 -47.27 -67.36 4.09
C SER A 28 -47.74 -68.02 5.39
N GLY A 29 -47.33 -67.46 6.53
CA GLY A 29 -47.71 -67.88 7.88
C GLY A 29 -47.34 -66.81 8.92
N PRO A 30 -47.89 -66.88 10.15
CA PRO A 30 -47.62 -65.88 11.18
C PRO A 30 -46.12 -65.80 11.49
N ILE A 31 -45.58 -64.58 11.47
CA ILE A 31 -44.16 -64.32 11.70
C ILE A 31 -43.95 -64.14 13.20
N LEU A 32 -43.00 -64.89 13.76
CA LEU A 32 -42.72 -64.89 15.18
C LEU A 32 -41.51 -64.00 15.49
N PHE A 33 -41.71 -63.03 16.37
CA PHE A 33 -40.63 -62.18 16.87
C PHE A 33 -40.37 -62.44 18.35
N SER A 34 -39.12 -62.29 18.80
CA SER A 34 -38.82 -62.37 20.22
C SER A 34 -39.32 -61.10 20.92
N GLN A 35 -39.79 -61.24 22.16
CA GLN A 35 -40.27 -60.11 22.94
C GLN A 35 -39.17 -59.04 23.15
N GLN A 36 -37.91 -59.47 23.17
CA GLN A 36 -36.75 -58.56 23.21
C GLN A 36 -36.63 -57.71 21.95
N THR A 37 -36.81 -58.30 20.75
CA THR A 37 -36.76 -57.55 19.48
C THR A 37 -37.86 -56.49 19.40
N LEU A 38 -39.08 -56.84 19.82
CA LEU A 38 -40.20 -55.90 19.87
C LEU A 38 -39.95 -54.78 20.89
N SER A 39 -39.40 -55.10 22.07
CA SER A 39 -39.04 -54.09 23.07
C SER A 39 -37.98 -53.11 22.57
N LEU A 40 -36.98 -53.59 21.83
CA LEU A 40 -35.96 -52.73 21.23
C LEU A 40 -36.54 -51.83 20.15
N LEU A 41 -37.45 -52.36 19.33
CA LEU A 41 -38.13 -51.59 18.29
C LEU A 41 -39.04 -50.50 18.88
N GLU A 42 -39.78 -50.81 19.96
CA GLU A 42 -40.59 -49.83 20.69
C GLU A 42 -39.72 -48.73 21.32
N LYS A 43 -38.56 -49.09 21.86
CA LYS A 43 -37.60 -48.11 22.41
C LYS A 43 -37.00 -47.22 21.34
N ALA A 44 -36.67 -47.78 20.17
CA ALA A 44 -36.10 -47.03 19.06
C ALA A 44 -37.13 -46.15 18.35
N MET A 45 -38.39 -46.59 18.31
CA MET A 45 -39.53 -45.90 17.66
C MET A 45 -40.76 -45.90 18.59
N PRO A 46 -40.81 -44.99 19.58
CA PRO A 46 -41.94 -44.90 20.50
C PRO A 46 -43.22 -44.47 19.78
N GLY A 47 -44.35 -45.10 20.09
CA GLY A 47 -45.67 -44.67 19.61
C GLY A 47 -46.58 -45.81 19.15
N SER A 48 -47.82 -45.50 18.82
CA SER A 48 -48.88 -46.49 18.52
C SER A 48 -48.95 -46.93 17.05
N SER A 49 -47.89 -46.77 16.26
CA SER A 49 -47.87 -47.25 14.87
C SER A 49 -47.75 -48.77 14.80
N THR A 50 -48.26 -49.37 13.73
CA THR A 50 -48.16 -50.81 13.50
C THR A 50 -46.71 -51.26 13.43
N LEU A 51 -46.48 -52.56 13.68
CA LEU A 51 -45.14 -53.14 13.65
C LEU A 51 -44.47 -52.94 12.29
N ASP A 52 -45.21 -53.11 11.20
CA ASP A 52 -44.72 -52.94 9.82
C ASP A 52 -44.29 -51.51 9.53
N GLU A 53 -45.05 -50.51 10.01
CA GLU A 53 -44.65 -49.10 9.88
C GLU A 53 -43.34 -48.81 10.61
N LYS A 54 -43.14 -49.39 11.79
CA LYS A 54 -41.89 -49.23 12.57
C LYS A 54 -40.72 -49.89 11.84
N ILE A 55 -40.90 -51.11 11.32
CA ILE A 55 -39.88 -51.82 10.54
C ILE A 55 -39.52 -51.02 9.27
N ARG A 56 -40.52 -50.51 8.54
CA ARG A 56 -40.30 -49.69 7.34
C ARG A 56 -39.50 -48.43 7.64
N LYS A 57 -39.85 -47.70 8.71
CA LYS A 57 -39.10 -46.52 9.16
C LYS A 57 -37.65 -46.85 9.54
N VAL A 58 -37.41 -47.99 10.18
CA VAL A 58 -36.04 -48.44 10.51
C VAL A 58 -35.24 -48.76 9.25
N VAL A 59 -35.85 -49.41 8.26
CA VAL A 59 -35.21 -49.69 6.97
C VAL A 59 -34.88 -48.40 6.23
N ASP A 60 -35.81 -47.45 6.15
CA ASP A 60 -35.58 -46.14 5.51
C ASP A 60 -34.49 -45.34 6.22
N MET A 61 -34.48 -45.36 7.56
CA MET A 61 -33.45 -44.72 8.36
C MET A 61 -32.08 -45.38 8.14
N ASN A 62 -32.02 -46.72 8.04
CA ASN A 62 -30.79 -47.44 7.73
C ASN A 62 -30.26 -47.06 6.34
N LYS A 63 -31.14 -46.97 5.34
CA LYS A 63 -30.78 -46.53 3.97
C LYS A 63 -30.22 -45.12 3.99
N LYS A 64 -30.88 -44.19 4.69
CA LYS A 64 -30.42 -42.80 4.83
C LYS A 64 -29.07 -42.71 5.54
N LEU A 65 -28.87 -43.47 6.62
CA LEU A 65 -27.61 -43.49 7.35
C LEU A 65 -26.47 -44.05 6.48
N ARG A 66 -26.73 -45.09 5.68
CA ARG A 66 -25.73 -45.62 4.73
C ARG A 66 -25.33 -44.58 3.70
N GLN A 67 -26.29 -43.86 3.13
CA GLN A 67 -26.00 -42.77 2.21
C GLN A 67 -25.17 -41.65 2.86
N GLN A 68 -25.50 -41.27 4.11
CA GLN A 68 -24.71 -40.28 4.84
C GLN A 68 -23.27 -40.75 5.12
N VAL A 69 -23.07 -42.03 5.42
CA VAL A 69 -21.73 -42.60 5.58
C VAL A 69 -20.95 -42.51 4.26
N GLU A 70 -21.54 -42.90 3.14
CA GLU A 70 -20.90 -42.84 1.83
C GLU A 70 -20.55 -41.39 1.42
N GLU A 71 -21.49 -40.46 1.62
CA GLU A 71 -21.25 -39.03 1.37
C GLU A 71 -20.13 -38.46 2.25
N THR A 72 -20.12 -38.83 3.54
CA THR A 72 -19.06 -38.39 4.47
C THR A 72 -17.71 -38.99 4.16
N GLU A 73 -17.64 -40.27 3.76
CA GLU A 73 -16.43 -40.90 3.26
C GLU A 73 -15.90 -40.21 2.00
N HIS A 74 -16.78 -39.91 1.04
CA HIS A 74 -16.43 -39.16 -0.16
C HIS A 74 -15.90 -37.76 0.19
N MET A 75 -16.56 -37.03 1.11
CA MET A 75 -16.10 -35.73 1.58
C MET A 75 -14.73 -35.81 2.28
N LEU A 76 -14.51 -36.85 3.10
CA LEU A 76 -13.23 -37.07 3.77
C LEU A 76 -12.12 -37.43 2.77
N TYR A 77 -12.42 -38.23 1.75
CA TYR A 77 -11.49 -38.59 0.69
C TYR A 77 -11.09 -37.35 -0.13
N ALA A 78 -12.08 -36.56 -0.57
CA ALA A 78 -11.84 -35.30 -1.28
C ALA A 78 -11.04 -34.30 -0.43
N ARG A 79 -11.31 -34.23 0.89
CA ARG A 79 -10.54 -33.37 1.81
C ARG A 79 -9.10 -33.87 2.00
N ARG A 80 -8.87 -35.18 2.09
CA ARG A 80 -7.52 -35.75 2.17
C ARG A 80 -6.72 -35.50 0.90
N GLN A 81 -7.33 -35.65 -0.28
CA GLN A 81 -6.67 -35.33 -1.55
C GLN A 81 -6.27 -33.86 -1.63
N ARG A 82 -7.18 -32.93 -1.32
CA ARG A 82 -6.85 -31.48 -1.30
C ARG A 82 -5.77 -31.12 -0.28
N ASN A 83 -5.79 -31.73 0.91
CA ASN A 83 -4.74 -31.51 1.91
C ASN A 83 -3.40 -32.10 1.47
N HIS A 84 -3.38 -33.24 0.78
CA HIS A 84 -2.16 -33.84 0.25
C HIS A 84 -1.56 -32.98 -0.88
N GLU A 85 -2.39 -32.45 -1.76
CA GLU A 85 -1.99 -31.48 -2.80
C GLU A 85 -1.48 -30.16 -2.19
N GLN A 86 -2.15 -29.63 -1.16
CA GLN A 86 -1.69 -28.43 -0.45
C GLN A 86 -0.40 -28.68 0.33
N GLN A 87 -0.24 -29.84 0.97
CA GLN A 87 1.02 -30.18 1.65
C GLN A 87 2.17 -30.36 0.66
N ASN A 88 1.94 -30.94 -0.53
CA ASN A 88 2.94 -31.00 -1.58
C ASN A 88 3.27 -29.62 -2.18
N ALA A 89 2.28 -28.73 -2.31
CA ALA A 89 2.50 -27.34 -2.71
C ALA A 89 3.24 -26.49 -1.65
N VAL A 90 3.09 -26.84 -0.37
CA VAL A 90 3.78 -26.17 0.75
C VAL A 90 5.19 -26.74 0.99
N ASN A 91 5.44 -28.03 0.70
CA ASN A 91 6.73 -28.69 0.96
C ASN A 91 7.63 -28.95 -0.27
N GLY A 92 7.19 -28.67 -1.49
CA GLY A 92 7.98 -28.96 -2.70
C GLY A 92 8.49 -27.72 -3.39
N THR A 93 9.73 -27.28 -3.07
CA THR A 93 10.67 -26.43 -3.87
C THR A 93 10.18 -25.08 -4.44
N SER A 94 8.99 -24.99 -5.02
CA SER A 94 8.41 -23.80 -5.66
C SER A 94 8.09 -22.66 -4.70
N ASN A 95 7.71 -22.97 -3.46
CA ASN A 95 7.45 -21.95 -2.43
C ASN A 95 8.76 -21.37 -1.86
N ASP A 96 9.81 -22.19 -1.82
CA ASP A 96 11.15 -21.80 -1.34
C ASP A 96 11.89 -20.95 -2.39
N ASP A 97 11.73 -21.28 -3.68
CA ASP A 97 12.23 -20.47 -4.80
C ASP A 97 11.51 -19.11 -4.88
N ALA A 98 10.18 -19.08 -4.74
CA ALA A 98 9.42 -17.84 -4.69
C ALA A 98 9.80 -16.96 -3.48
N GLN A 99 10.03 -17.56 -2.30
CA GLN A 99 10.53 -16.84 -1.12
C GLN A 99 11.94 -16.32 -1.31
N ARG A 100 12.85 -17.09 -1.93
CA ARG A 100 14.21 -16.65 -2.26
C ARG A 100 14.21 -15.50 -3.24
N ASP A 101 13.38 -15.54 -4.27
CA ASP A 101 13.30 -14.47 -5.25
C ASP A 101 12.66 -13.20 -4.66
N ALA A 102 11.66 -13.33 -3.80
CA ALA A 102 11.14 -12.22 -3.01
C ALA A 102 12.22 -11.62 -2.09
N ALA A 103 13.04 -12.45 -1.45
CA ALA A 103 14.15 -12.00 -0.61
C ALA A 103 15.25 -11.27 -1.41
N LYS A 104 15.58 -11.74 -2.63
CA LYS A 104 16.51 -11.05 -3.54
C LYS A 104 15.96 -9.69 -3.97
N GLN A 105 14.69 -9.62 -4.39
CA GLN A 105 14.05 -8.36 -4.77
C GLN A 105 14.03 -7.38 -3.59
N LEU A 106 13.73 -7.86 -2.38
CA LEU A 106 13.79 -7.04 -1.17
C LEU A 106 15.20 -6.49 -0.91
N ALA A 107 16.24 -7.32 -1.09
CA ALA A 107 17.62 -6.90 -0.93
C ALA A 107 18.03 -5.85 -1.98
N GLU A 108 17.63 -6.03 -3.23
CA GLU A 108 17.86 -5.06 -4.31
C GLU A 108 17.17 -3.72 -4.04
N ILE A 109 15.91 -3.76 -3.60
CA ILE A 109 15.16 -2.55 -3.22
C ILE A 109 15.84 -1.84 -2.05
N LYS A 110 16.28 -2.59 -1.02
CA LYS A 110 17.02 -2.02 0.12
C LYS A 110 18.33 -1.37 -0.32
N PHE A 111 19.07 -2.00 -1.22
CA PHE A 111 20.31 -1.45 -1.76
C PHE A 111 20.05 -0.15 -2.54
N LYS A 112 19.06 -0.16 -3.44
CA LYS A 112 18.63 1.03 -4.19
C LYS A 112 18.16 2.16 -3.27
N LEU A 113 17.43 1.82 -2.20
CA LEU A 113 17.00 2.78 -1.20
C LEU A 113 18.20 3.41 -0.48
N GLN A 114 19.17 2.60 -0.03
CA GLN A 114 20.38 3.12 0.62
C GLN A 114 21.21 4.01 -0.31
N GLU A 115 21.29 3.65 -1.60
CA GLU A 115 21.98 4.47 -2.59
C GLU A 115 21.26 5.81 -2.81
N ALA A 116 19.93 5.79 -2.96
CA ALA A 116 19.12 6.99 -3.07
C ALA A 116 19.19 7.87 -1.80
N GLU A 117 19.22 7.27 -0.60
CA GLU A 117 19.41 7.99 0.66
C GLU A 117 20.78 8.69 0.72
N ARG A 118 21.84 8.01 0.25
CA ARG A 118 23.18 8.59 0.17
C ARG A 118 23.22 9.76 -0.82
N GLU A 119 22.62 9.59 -2.00
CA GLU A 119 22.51 10.66 -3.00
C GLU A 119 21.71 11.85 -2.47
N ASN A 120 20.58 11.60 -1.81
CA ASN A 120 19.77 12.64 -1.20
C ASN A 120 20.57 13.46 -0.17
N ASN A 121 21.35 12.79 0.69
CA ASN A 121 22.22 13.48 1.65
C ASN A 121 23.29 14.34 0.96
N ASN A 122 23.88 13.84 -0.15
CA ASN A 122 24.84 14.60 -0.94
C ASN A 122 24.18 15.84 -1.59
N HIS A 123 23.01 15.68 -2.19
CA HIS A 123 22.24 16.80 -2.75
C HIS A 123 21.88 17.82 -1.68
N GLN A 124 21.49 17.39 -0.49
CA GLN A 124 21.16 18.28 0.62
C GLN A 124 22.39 19.10 1.08
N ALA A 125 23.57 18.48 1.18
CA ALA A 125 24.82 19.20 1.46
C ALA A 125 25.17 20.21 0.35
N ASN A 126 24.95 19.86 -0.91
CA ASN A 126 25.16 20.76 -2.04
C ASN A 126 24.23 21.97 -1.99
N VAL A 127 22.95 21.78 -1.68
CA VAL A 127 21.98 22.86 -1.52
C VAL A 127 22.43 23.85 -0.44
N VAL A 128 22.82 23.37 0.74
CA VAL A 128 23.31 24.24 1.84
C VAL A 128 24.52 25.07 1.41
N ARG A 129 25.46 24.46 0.68
CA ARG A 129 26.64 25.15 0.17
C ARG A 129 26.27 26.21 -0.88
N LEU A 130 25.36 25.88 -1.80
CA LEU A 130 24.88 26.80 -2.84
C LEU A 130 24.11 27.97 -2.23
N ASP A 131 23.24 27.74 -1.25
CA ASP A 131 22.53 28.80 -0.53
C ASP A 131 23.51 29.74 0.17
N SER A 132 24.58 29.20 0.75
CA SER A 132 25.63 30.00 1.37
C SER A 132 26.39 30.85 0.36
N GLN A 133 26.67 30.31 -0.84
CA GLN A 133 27.29 31.08 -1.94
C GLN A 133 26.35 32.18 -2.43
N MET A 134 25.07 31.85 -2.64
CA MET A 134 24.05 32.79 -3.10
C MET A 134 23.91 33.98 -2.14
N LYS A 135 23.88 33.73 -0.83
CA LYS A 135 23.86 34.79 0.18
C LYS A 135 25.07 35.71 0.07
N ARG A 136 26.29 35.15 -0.06
CA ARG A 136 27.52 35.95 -0.22
C ARG A 136 27.50 36.80 -1.49
N TYR A 137 27.13 36.21 -2.63
CA TYR A 137 27.06 36.95 -3.89
C TYR A 137 25.99 38.03 -3.87
N LYS A 138 24.85 37.78 -3.23
CA LYS A 138 23.81 38.79 -3.03
C LYS A 138 24.36 40.00 -2.27
N THR A 139 24.99 39.76 -1.10
CA THR A 139 25.58 40.85 -0.31
C THR A 139 26.69 41.58 -1.08
N GLN A 140 27.53 40.87 -1.83
CA GLN A 140 28.57 41.48 -2.65
C GLN A 140 27.98 42.37 -3.77
N SER A 141 26.90 41.92 -4.40
CA SER A 141 26.18 42.70 -5.42
C SER A 141 25.57 43.96 -4.82
N GLU A 142 24.87 43.84 -3.69
CA GLU A 142 24.27 44.97 -2.97
C GLU A 142 25.33 46.01 -2.56
N GLN A 143 26.47 45.54 -2.04
CA GLN A 143 27.60 46.42 -1.70
C GLN A 143 28.15 47.13 -2.94
N SER A 144 28.34 46.42 -4.05
CA SER A 144 28.85 47.02 -5.29
C SER A 144 27.89 48.05 -5.88
N GLU A 145 26.59 47.80 -5.82
CA GLU A 145 25.57 48.77 -6.20
C GLU A 145 25.63 50.03 -5.33
N GLN A 146 25.75 49.86 -4.01
CA GLN A 146 25.90 50.97 -3.08
C GLN A 146 27.16 51.80 -3.40
N GLU A 147 28.32 51.18 -3.55
CA GLU A 147 29.57 51.84 -3.92
C GLU A 147 29.45 52.59 -5.26
N CYS A 148 28.79 52.01 -6.26
CA CYS A 148 28.54 52.66 -7.55
C CYS A 148 27.66 53.91 -7.40
N THR A 149 26.62 53.87 -6.56
CA THR A 149 25.78 55.04 -6.30
C THR A 149 26.55 56.16 -5.59
N GLU A 150 27.40 55.80 -4.62
CA GLU A 150 28.23 56.76 -3.90
C GLU A 150 29.26 57.42 -4.82
N LEU A 151 29.98 56.63 -5.63
CA LEU A 151 30.94 57.17 -6.60
C LEU A 151 30.26 58.09 -7.62
N LYS A 152 29.04 57.77 -8.06
CA LYS A 152 28.26 58.67 -8.93
C LYS A 152 27.91 59.98 -8.23
N ALA A 153 27.55 59.94 -6.94
CA ALA A 153 27.27 61.14 -6.16
C ALA A 153 28.53 61.99 -5.97
N GLN A 154 29.65 61.39 -5.56
CA GLN A 154 30.94 62.07 -5.43
C GLN A 154 31.40 62.68 -6.75
N ASN A 155 31.25 61.96 -7.87
CA ASN A 155 31.60 62.47 -9.20
C ASN A 155 30.78 63.72 -9.56
N ARG A 156 29.49 63.76 -9.21
CA ARG A 156 28.64 64.95 -9.44
C ARG A 156 29.10 66.15 -8.61
N VAL A 157 29.47 65.92 -7.35
CA VAL A 157 30.01 66.96 -6.46
C VAL A 157 31.32 67.50 -7.01
N LEU A 158 32.29 66.63 -7.31
CA LEU A 158 33.58 67.04 -7.86
C LEU A 158 33.46 67.78 -9.19
N LYS A 159 32.55 67.37 -10.08
CA LYS A 159 32.26 68.12 -11.32
C LYS A 159 31.64 69.49 -11.07
N LYS A 160 30.87 69.65 -10.00
CA LYS A 160 30.35 70.97 -9.61
C LYS A 160 31.49 71.83 -9.07
N GLU A 161 32.28 71.31 -8.13
CA GLU A 161 33.42 72.00 -7.56
C GLU A 161 34.45 72.42 -8.61
N LEU A 162 34.74 71.55 -9.59
CA LEU A 162 35.62 71.87 -10.71
C LEU A 162 35.11 73.08 -11.49
N ARG A 163 33.82 73.09 -11.86
CA ARG A 163 33.20 74.22 -12.57
C ARG A 163 33.24 75.51 -11.73
N ASP A 164 32.97 75.42 -10.43
CA ASP A 164 33.01 76.56 -9.53
C ASP A 164 34.45 77.13 -9.43
N LYS A 165 35.48 76.27 -9.43
CA LYS A 165 36.89 76.68 -9.44
C LYS A 165 37.33 77.24 -10.79
N GLU A 166 36.86 76.69 -11.90
CA GLU A 166 37.10 77.22 -13.25
C GLU A 166 36.54 78.64 -13.38
N ASN A 167 35.29 78.85 -12.94
CA ASN A 167 34.67 80.18 -12.92
C ASN A 167 35.49 81.18 -12.08
N ALA A 168 35.87 80.79 -10.85
CA ALA A 168 36.69 81.63 -9.99
C ALA A 168 38.07 81.95 -10.57
N LEU A 169 38.67 80.98 -11.30
CA LEU A 169 39.93 81.19 -11.99
C LEU A 169 39.78 82.20 -13.13
N ASP A 170 38.71 82.14 -13.90
CA ASP A 170 38.47 83.06 -15.01
C ASP A 170 38.17 84.48 -14.52
N GLU A 171 37.41 84.64 -13.43
CA GLU A 171 37.25 85.93 -12.74
C GLU A 171 38.60 86.50 -12.25
N ALA A 172 39.45 85.64 -11.67
CA ALA A 172 40.78 86.02 -11.23
C ALA A 172 41.70 86.43 -12.40
N LYS A 173 41.60 85.77 -13.56
CA LYS A 173 42.35 86.13 -14.76
C LYS A 173 41.91 87.49 -15.32
N GLU A 174 40.60 87.75 -15.40
CA GLU A 174 40.10 89.02 -15.93
C GLU A 174 40.48 90.20 -15.00
N THR A 175 40.34 90.02 -13.69
CA THR A 175 40.81 91.01 -12.71
C THR A 175 42.32 91.25 -12.82
N ASN A 176 43.13 90.19 -12.98
CA ASN A 176 44.57 90.31 -13.19
C ASN A 176 44.90 91.11 -14.46
N LYS A 177 44.24 90.80 -15.59
CA LYS A 177 44.39 91.50 -16.87
C LYS A 177 44.04 93.00 -16.74
N HIS A 178 42.98 93.34 -16.02
CA HIS A 178 42.64 94.74 -15.74
C HIS A 178 43.71 95.46 -14.92
N LEU A 179 44.25 94.81 -13.88
CA LEU A 179 45.31 95.36 -13.06
C LEU A 179 46.61 95.56 -13.85
N GLN A 180 47.00 94.58 -14.67
CA GLN A 180 48.14 94.69 -15.58
C GLN A 180 47.99 95.89 -16.53
N SER A 181 46.83 96.05 -17.14
CA SER A 181 46.53 97.18 -18.03
C SER A 181 46.64 98.53 -17.30
N ARG A 182 46.19 98.60 -16.04
CA ARG A 182 46.31 99.82 -15.22
C ARG A 182 47.76 100.12 -14.82
N LEU A 183 48.54 99.10 -14.49
CA LEU A 183 49.97 99.25 -14.19
C LEU A 183 50.75 99.73 -15.41
N GLU A 184 50.43 99.23 -16.60
CA GLU A 184 51.05 99.67 -17.85
C GLU A 184 50.78 101.16 -18.12
N LYS A 185 49.53 101.61 -17.96
CA LYS A 185 49.18 103.04 -18.06
C LYS A 185 49.97 103.90 -17.07
N LEU A 186 50.11 103.48 -15.82
CA LEU A 186 50.88 104.20 -14.81
C LEU A 186 52.39 104.23 -15.13
N ARG A 187 52.96 103.13 -15.65
CA ARG A 187 54.36 103.10 -16.11
C ARG A 187 54.58 104.07 -17.26
N ASN A 188 53.66 104.11 -18.23
CA ASN A 188 53.77 105.00 -19.37
C ASN A 188 53.61 106.47 -18.96
N SER A 189 52.68 106.78 -18.05
CA SER A 189 52.53 108.14 -17.50
C SER A 189 53.78 108.59 -16.74
N ARG A 190 54.42 107.70 -15.97
CA ARG A 190 55.66 108.01 -15.23
C ARG A 190 56.89 108.14 -16.14
N ARG A 191 56.84 107.64 -17.38
CA ARG A 191 57.89 107.83 -18.40
C ARG A 191 57.70 109.11 -19.23
N MET A 192 56.50 109.68 -19.23
CA MET A 192 56.13 110.88 -19.99
C MET A 192 56.29 112.18 -19.19
N VAL A 193 56.54 112.06 -17.87
CA VAL A 193 56.92 113.14 -16.95
C VAL A 193 58.40 113.01 -16.65
#